data_AF-A0A9W9FIF0-F1
#
_entry.id   AF-A0A9W9FIF0-F1
#
_cell.length_a   1.000
_cell.length_b   1.000
_cell.length_c   1.000
_cell.angle_alpha   90.00
_cell.angle_beta   90.00
_cell.angle_gamma   90.00
#
_symmetry.space_group_name_H-M   'P 1'
#
loop_
_entity.id
_entity.type
_entity.pdbx_description
1 polymer ?
#
loop_
_entity_poly.entity_id
_entity_poly.type
_entity_poly.pdbx_seq_one_letter_code
_entity_poly.pdbx_strand_id
1 'polypeptide(L)'
;MSPHKVATLSPTKSHALAETLAETRSPLKRPTLPPMSAPEGWNIEPSTFLSQDDWDDCNSEGHVVARCYGLEGGRSVMEDHNGFTTIFESGDKLYLWARLNNEVYEMKARNLRDLIVAMSEPGGEGIRMQPLAPLDYVPC
;
A
#
# COMPACT_ATOMS: atom_id res chain seq x y z
N MET A 1 -14.89 -70.64 -28.85
CA MET A 1 -14.71 -71.20 -27.50
C MET A 1 -15.71 -70.52 -26.57
N SER A 2 -16.78 -71.21 -26.17
CA SER A 2 -17.63 -70.90 -25.01
C SER A 2 -17.36 -71.98 -23.94
N PRO A 3 -17.87 -71.98 -22.69
CA PRO A 3 -18.87 -71.12 -21.99
C PRO A 3 -18.39 -70.68 -20.56
N HIS A 4 -19.12 -69.90 -19.73
CA HIS A 4 -20.04 -70.35 -18.66
C HIS A 4 -20.51 -69.12 -17.84
N LYS A 5 -21.83 -68.89 -17.67
CA LYS A 5 -22.70 -69.23 -16.50
C LYS A 5 -22.34 -68.51 -15.18
N VAL A 6 -23.11 -67.50 -14.75
CA VAL A 6 -24.27 -67.53 -13.81
C VAL A 6 -23.91 -68.02 -12.40
N ALA A 7 -24.08 -67.17 -11.37
CA ALA A 7 -24.97 -67.41 -10.23
C ALA A 7 -24.90 -66.29 -9.15
N THR A 8 -26.09 -65.81 -8.80
CA THR A 8 -26.53 -65.05 -7.64
C THR A 8 -26.00 -65.57 -6.29
N LEU A 9 -25.67 -64.67 -5.34
CA LEU A 9 -25.97 -64.82 -3.91
C LEU A 9 -25.95 -63.44 -3.21
N SER A 10 -27.07 -63.05 -2.58
CA SER A 10 -27.11 -62.06 -1.49
C SER A 10 -26.94 -62.79 -0.15
N PRO A 11 -26.43 -62.16 0.93
CA PRO A 11 -27.38 -61.71 1.96
C PRO A 11 -26.98 -60.46 2.79
N THR A 12 -28.01 -59.93 3.44
CA THR A 12 -28.17 -58.88 4.47
C THR A 12 -27.16 -58.85 5.63
N LYS A 13 -26.69 -57.65 6.04
CA LYS A 13 -26.78 -57.10 7.42
C LYS A 13 -26.04 -55.76 7.61
N SER A 14 -26.83 -54.72 7.86
CA SER A 14 -26.74 -53.78 8.99
C SER A 14 -25.38 -53.49 9.66
N HIS A 15 -24.92 -52.24 9.55
CA HIS A 15 -24.62 -51.28 10.64
C HIS A 15 -23.55 -50.29 10.16
N ALA A 16 -23.87 -49.00 10.18
CA ALA A 16 -23.23 -48.02 11.07
C ALA A 16 -23.51 -46.62 10.53
N LEU A 17 -24.08 -45.80 11.41
CA LEU A 17 -24.21 -44.36 11.27
C LEU A 17 -22.86 -43.73 10.90
N ALA A 18 -22.90 -42.81 9.95
CA ALA A 18 -22.02 -41.65 9.96
C ALA A 18 -22.81 -40.47 9.42
N GLU A 19 -23.55 -39.81 10.31
CA GLU A 19 -23.98 -38.43 10.14
C GLU A 19 -22.75 -37.59 9.79
N THR A 20 -22.60 -37.25 8.52
CA THR A 20 -21.68 -36.17 8.15
C THR A 20 -22.53 -34.93 8.00
N LEU A 21 -22.68 -34.22 9.13
CA LEU A 21 -23.14 -32.84 9.16
C LEU A 21 -22.31 -32.06 8.15
N ALA A 22 -22.90 -31.76 7.01
CA ALA A 22 -22.38 -30.78 6.07
C ALA A 22 -22.51 -29.42 6.75
N GLU A 23 -21.51 -29.06 7.55
CA GLU A 23 -21.33 -27.72 8.06
C GLU A 23 -21.03 -26.82 6.86
N THR A 24 -22.08 -26.14 6.40
CA THR A 24 -22.00 -25.04 5.43
C THR A 24 -21.13 -23.94 6.06
N ARG A 25 -19.82 -24.05 5.91
CA ARG A 25 -18.88 -22.96 6.20
C ARG A 25 -19.19 -21.83 5.22
N SER A 26 -20.03 -20.90 5.67
CA SER A 26 -20.14 -19.58 5.07
C SER A 26 -18.73 -18.99 4.94
N PRO A 27 -18.37 -18.37 3.80
CA PRO A 27 -17.10 -17.69 3.67
C PRO A 27 -17.01 -16.64 4.79
N LEU A 28 -16.03 -16.79 5.68
CA LEU A 28 -15.64 -15.75 6.61
C LEU A 28 -15.43 -14.48 5.77
N LYS A 29 -16.34 -13.51 5.89
CA LYS A 29 -16.12 -12.14 5.41
C LYS A 29 -14.83 -11.70 6.08
N ARG A 30 -13.71 -11.76 5.33
CA ARG A 30 -12.48 -11.10 5.74
C ARG A 30 -12.87 -9.65 6.04
N PRO A 31 -12.47 -9.09 7.20
CA PRO A 31 -12.69 -7.68 7.46
C PRO A 31 -12.06 -6.90 6.30
N THR A 32 -12.91 -6.35 5.43
CA THR A 32 -12.45 -5.43 4.40
C THR A 32 -12.07 -4.17 5.16
N LEU A 33 -10.77 -3.85 5.19
CA LEU A 33 -10.32 -2.58 5.75
C LEU A 33 -11.07 -1.45 5.02
N PRO A 34 -11.49 -0.39 5.72
CA PRO A 34 -12.13 0.75 5.08
C PRO A 34 -11.25 1.27 3.93
N PRO A 35 -11.87 1.83 2.87
CA PRO A 35 -11.15 2.61 1.88
C PRO A 35 -10.29 3.65 2.60
N MET A 36 -9.03 3.74 2.19
CA MET A 36 -8.13 4.77 2.70
C MET A 36 -8.64 6.12 2.20
N SER A 37 -8.97 7.03 3.11
CA SER A 37 -9.28 8.42 2.80
C SER A 37 -8.05 9.28 3.05
N ALA A 38 -7.84 10.30 2.21
CA ALA A 38 -6.79 11.27 2.47
C ALA A 38 -7.07 12.03 3.78
N PRO A 39 -6.03 12.44 4.53
CA PRO A 39 -6.17 13.38 5.63
C PRO A 39 -6.75 14.72 5.15
N GLU A 40 -7.32 15.50 6.07
CA GLU A 40 -7.83 16.84 5.74
C GLU A 40 -6.71 17.73 5.15
N GLY A 41 -6.97 18.34 3.99
CA GLY A 41 -6.01 19.18 3.29
C GLY A 41 -5.05 18.43 2.37
N TRP A 42 -5.21 17.12 2.19
CA TRP A 42 -4.37 16.26 1.36
C TRP A 42 -5.18 15.49 0.29
N ASN A 43 -4.50 15.16 -0.80
CA ASN A 43 -4.95 14.30 -1.88
C ASN A 43 -4.11 13.02 -1.92
N ILE A 44 -4.73 11.85 -2.12
CA ILE A 44 -4.05 10.56 -2.35
C ILE A 44 -4.26 10.01 -3.77
N GLU A 45 -5.11 10.68 -4.57
CA GLU A 45 -5.42 10.25 -5.93
C GLU A 45 -4.42 10.91 -6.91
N PRO A 46 -3.55 10.14 -7.57
CA PRO A 46 -2.48 10.74 -8.39
C PRO A 46 -2.98 11.62 -9.53
N SER A 47 -4.15 11.31 -10.11
CA SER A 47 -4.74 12.13 -11.17
C SER A 47 -5.23 13.51 -10.71
N THR A 48 -5.27 13.75 -9.40
CA THR A 48 -5.65 15.05 -8.83
C THR A 48 -4.45 15.85 -8.33
N PHE A 49 -3.23 15.33 -8.46
CA PHE A 49 -2.03 16.04 -8.01
C PHE A 49 -1.75 17.23 -8.93
N LEU A 50 -1.48 18.38 -8.33
CA LEU A 50 -1.11 19.61 -9.02
C LEU A 50 0.32 19.53 -9.59
N SER A 51 1.18 18.73 -8.96
CA SER A 51 2.59 18.54 -9.28
C SER A 51 2.90 17.24 -10.04
N GLN A 52 1.97 16.75 -10.85
CA GLN A 52 2.16 15.45 -11.54
C GLN A 52 3.40 15.47 -12.47
N ASP A 53 3.64 16.58 -13.15
CA ASP A 53 4.77 16.80 -14.05
C ASP A 53 6.15 16.71 -13.37
N ASP A 54 6.23 16.98 -12.07
CA ASP A 54 7.46 16.83 -11.28
C ASP A 54 7.93 15.37 -11.16
N TRP A 55 7.06 14.41 -11.46
CA TRP A 55 7.32 12.98 -11.25
C TRP A 55 7.20 12.14 -12.54
N ASP A 56 6.82 12.75 -13.66
CA ASP A 56 6.50 12.06 -14.92
C ASP A 56 7.72 11.38 -15.56
N ASP A 57 8.90 11.99 -15.51
CA ASP A 57 10.13 11.42 -16.06
C ASP A 57 11.31 11.49 -15.09
N CYS A 58 12.38 10.73 -15.37
CA CYS A 58 13.53 10.62 -14.48
C CYS A 58 14.35 11.92 -14.30
N ASN A 59 14.08 12.94 -15.10
CA ASN A 59 14.68 14.27 -15.03
C ASN A 59 13.70 15.36 -14.56
N SER A 60 12.44 15.02 -14.30
CA SER A 60 11.49 15.91 -13.65
C SER A 60 11.97 16.32 -12.25
N GLU A 61 11.48 17.47 -11.77
CA GLU A 61 11.99 18.15 -10.56
C GLU A 61 12.03 17.23 -9.34
N GLY A 62 10.97 16.47 -9.09
CA GLY A 62 10.88 15.55 -7.94
C GLY A 62 11.97 14.48 -7.97
N HIS A 63 12.30 13.93 -9.15
CA HIS A 63 13.38 12.95 -9.30
C HIS A 63 14.77 13.59 -9.20
N VAL A 64 14.94 14.84 -9.64
CA VAL A 64 16.20 15.59 -9.45
C VAL A 64 16.43 15.83 -7.96
N VAL A 65 15.43 16.35 -7.25
CA VAL A 65 15.50 16.59 -5.80
C VAL A 65 15.79 15.29 -5.05
N ALA A 66 15.05 14.20 -5.32
CA ALA A 66 15.29 12.91 -4.68
C ALA A 66 16.77 12.47 -4.82
N ARG A 67 17.35 12.57 -6.03
CA ARG A 67 18.76 12.24 -6.28
C ARG A 67 19.74 13.13 -5.52
N CYS A 68 19.44 14.41 -5.37
CA CYS A 68 20.26 15.32 -4.57
C CYS A 68 20.32 14.93 -3.09
N TYR A 69 19.36 14.14 -2.60
CA TYR A 69 19.36 13.57 -1.26
C TYR A 69 19.85 12.10 -1.21
N GLY A 70 20.41 11.59 -2.31
CA GLY A 70 20.88 10.21 -2.42
C GLY A 70 19.75 9.18 -2.49
N LEU A 71 18.54 9.60 -2.85
CA LEU A 71 17.38 8.74 -3.01
C LEU A 71 17.28 8.27 -4.48
N GLU A 72 16.91 7.01 -4.68
CA GLU A 72 16.82 6.39 -6.00
C GLU A 72 15.36 6.24 -6.43
N GLY A 73 14.94 7.06 -7.40
CA GLY A 73 13.59 7.03 -7.94
C GLY A 73 12.55 7.49 -6.92
N GLY A 74 11.70 8.43 -7.31
CA GLY A 74 10.60 8.86 -6.46
C GLY A 74 9.26 8.63 -7.13
N ARG A 75 8.27 8.24 -6.34
CA ARG A 75 6.87 8.23 -6.78
C ARG A 75 6.04 9.02 -5.79
N SER A 76 5.44 10.12 -6.23
CA SER A 76 4.44 10.83 -5.42
C SER A 76 3.28 9.89 -5.08
N VAL A 77 2.90 9.91 -3.81
CA VAL A 77 1.80 9.09 -3.26
C VAL A 77 0.78 9.91 -2.49
N MET A 78 1.13 11.15 -2.13
CA MET A 78 0.21 12.10 -1.50
C MET A 78 0.68 13.53 -1.73
N GLU A 79 -0.24 14.46 -1.86
CA GLU A 79 0.06 15.88 -2.08
C GLU A 79 -0.88 16.74 -1.24
N ASP A 80 -0.40 17.84 -0.67
CA ASP A 80 -1.29 18.82 -0.05
C ASP A 80 -2.12 19.53 -1.13
N HIS A 81 -3.28 20.08 -0.76
CA HIS A 81 -4.18 20.73 -1.73
C HIS A 81 -3.56 21.93 -2.46
N ASN A 82 -2.44 22.47 -1.98
CA ASN A 82 -1.74 23.59 -2.60
C ASN A 82 -0.60 23.15 -3.53
N GLY A 83 -0.22 21.85 -3.52
CA GLY A 83 0.93 21.35 -4.27
C GLY A 83 2.27 21.90 -3.78
N PHE A 84 2.35 22.38 -2.54
CA PHE A 84 3.59 22.87 -1.92
C PHE A 84 4.34 21.78 -1.19
N THR A 85 3.64 20.72 -0.80
CA THR A 85 4.19 19.59 -0.07
C THR A 85 3.76 18.30 -0.72
N THR A 86 4.73 17.47 -1.09
CA THR A 86 4.49 16.17 -1.71
C THR A 86 5.13 15.08 -0.87
N ILE A 87 4.36 14.06 -0.53
CA ILE A 87 4.88 12.83 0.05
C ILE A 87 5.13 11.85 -1.09
N PHE A 88 6.34 11.30 -1.12
CA PHE A 88 6.77 10.36 -2.13
C PHE A 88 7.43 9.13 -1.52
N GLU A 89 7.33 8.02 -2.23
CA GLU A 89 8.04 6.79 -1.93
C GLU A 89 9.37 6.76 -2.68
N SER A 90 10.43 6.35 -1.98
CA SER A 90 11.71 5.97 -2.57
C SER A 90 12.23 4.74 -1.82
N GLY A 91 12.47 3.64 -2.55
CA GLY A 91 12.75 2.35 -1.92
C GLY A 91 11.57 1.87 -1.06
N ASP A 92 11.83 1.55 0.21
CA ASP A 92 10.85 1.08 1.20
C ASP A 92 10.40 2.17 2.19
N LYS A 93 10.74 3.42 1.91
CA LYS A 93 10.52 4.55 2.82
C LYS A 93 9.66 5.65 2.19
N LEU A 94 9.09 6.44 3.09
CA LEU A 94 8.31 7.63 2.76
C LEU A 94 9.11 8.88 3.09
N TYR A 95 9.01 9.85 2.19
CA TYR A 95 9.68 11.12 2.29
C TYR A 95 8.70 12.23 2.01
N LEU A 96 8.92 13.38 2.64
CA LEU A 96 8.20 14.60 2.38
C LEU A 96 9.16 15.57 1.69
N TRP A 97 8.76 16.09 0.54
CA TRP A 97 9.44 17.19 -0.13
C TRP A 97 8.63 18.47 0.08
N ALA A 98 9.25 19.44 0.77
CA ALA A 98 8.75 20.79 0.89
C ALA A 98 9.28 21.60 -0.31
N ARG A 99 8.42 21.84 -1.30
CA ARG A 99 8.84 22.40 -2.60
C ARG A 99 9.37 23.82 -2.48
N LEU A 100 8.79 24.63 -1.60
CA LEU A 100 9.14 26.05 -1.47
C LEU A 100 10.58 26.30 -1.04
N ASN A 101 11.19 25.35 -0.32
CA ASN A 101 12.56 25.47 0.19
C ASN A 101 13.46 24.30 -0.25
N ASN A 102 12.96 23.41 -1.09
CA ASN A 102 13.65 22.21 -1.57
C ASN A 102 14.19 21.31 -0.46
N GLU A 103 13.55 21.30 0.71
CA GLU A 103 13.93 20.43 1.81
C GLU A 103 13.23 19.07 1.71
N VAL A 104 13.98 18.00 1.97
CA VAL A 104 13.45 16.64 2.04
C VAL A 104 13.58 16.09 3.46
N TYR A 105 12.51 15.47 3.91
CA TYR A 105 12.39 14.87 5.23
C TYR A 105 12.06 13.38 5.10
N GLU A 106 12.79 12.52 5.79
CA GLU A 106 12.38 11.12 5.97
C GLU A 106 11.24 11.04 7.00
N MET A 107 10.14 10.41 6.62
CA MET A 107 8.99 10.18 7.50
C MET A 107 9.14 8.83 8.20
N LYS A 108 9.11 8.80 9.53
CA LYS A 108 9.16 7.55 10.31
C LYS A 108 7.78 6.91 10.40
N ALA A 109 7.27 6.46 9.26
CA ALA A 109 6.05 5.65 9.14
C ALA A 109 6.41 4.29 8.51
N ARG A 110 5.67 3.23 8.87
CA ARG A 110 5.92 1.89 8.29
C ARG A 110 5.41 1.78 6.85
N ASN A 111 4.37 2.54 6.52
CA ASN A 111 3.69 2.55 5.23
C ASN A 111 2.75 3.77 5.15
N LEU A 112 2.21 4.03 3.96
CA LEU A 112 1.32 5.17 3.71
C LEU A 112 0.05 5.13 4.55
N ARG A 113 -0.51 3.94 4.85
CA ARG A 113 -1.71 3.83 5.68
C ARG A 113 -1.45 4.31 7.10
N ASP A 114 -0.37 3.84 7.72
CA ASP A 114 -0.01 4.23 9.08
C ASP A 114 0.25 5.75 9.16
N LEU A 115 0.85 6.31 8.11
CA LEU A 115 1.05 7.75 7.99
C LEU A 115 -0.28 8.51 7.91
N ILE A 116 -1.21 8.09 7.04
CA ILE A 116 -2.52 8.71 6.89
C ILE A 116 -3.33 8.69 8.18
N VAL A 117 -3.27 7.57 8.92
CA VAL A 117 -3.91 7.46 10.23
C VAL A 117 -3.31 8.51 11.19
N ALA A 118 -1.98 8.58 11.30
CA ALA A 118 -1.33 9.56 12.17
C ALA A 118 -1.62 11.02 11.77
N MET A 119 -1.72 11.30 10.46
CA MET A 119 -2.06 12.62 9.94
C MET A 119 -3.53 13.02 10.17
N SER A 120 -4.41 12.04 10.36
CA SER A 120 -5.82 12.28 10.64
C SER A 120 -6.12 12.45 12.14
N GLU A 121 -5.14 12.17 13.02
CA GLU A 121 -5.30 12.38 14.45
C GLU A 121 -5.23 13.87 14.81
N PRO A 122 -6.09 14.36 15.73
CA PRO A 122 -6.04 15.75 16.18
C PRO A 122 -4.67 16.12 16.72
N GLY A 123 -4.03 17.13 16.11
CA GLY A 123 -2.68 17.59 16.49
C GLY A 123 -1.53 16.88 15.77
N GLY A 124 -1.81 15.88 14.92
CA GLY A 124 -0.78 15.17 14.14
C GLY A 124 0.23 14.41 15.01
N GLU A 125 -0.18 14.05 16.23
CA GLU A 125 0.68 13.36 17.18
C GLU A 125 1.18 12.05 16.56
N GLY A 126 2.50 11.82 16.64
CA GLY A 126 3.12 10.58 16.15
C GLY A 126 3.80 10.67 14.79
N ILE A 127 3.59 11.74 14.00
CA ILE A 127 4.40 11.96 12.79
C ILE A 127 5.78 12.43 13.22
N ARG A 128 6.79 11.59 12.96
CA ARG A 128 8.19 11.96 13.17
C ARG A 128 8.86 12.14 11.82
N MET A 129 9.44 13.33 11.63
CA MET A 129 10.19 13.69 10.45
C MET A 129 11.65 13.90 10.82
N GLN A 130 12.55 13.44 9.96
CA GLN A 130 13.98 13.68 10.09
C GLN A 130 14.45 14.41 8.83
N PRO A 131 14.98 15.64 8.93
CA PRO A 131 15.53 16.32 7.77
C PRO A 131 16.71 15.52 7.22
N LEU A 132 16.76 15.40 5.90
CA LEU A 132 17.94 14.87 5.21
C LEU A 132 18.90 16.02 4.90
N ALA A 133 20.18 15.69 4.81
CA ALA A 133 21.19 16.60 4.27
C ALA A 133 21.31 16.31 2.76
N PRO A 134 21.34 17.35 1.90
CA PRO A 134 21.71 17.17 0.51
C PRO A 134 23.11 16.57 0.40
N LEU A 135 23.38 15.84 -0.68
CA LEU A 135 24.71 15.40 -1.02
C LEU A 135 25.54 16.60 -1.45
N ASP A 136 26.75 16.74 -0.89
CA ASP A 136 27.66 17.88 -1.10
C ASP A 136 28.12 18.06 -2.58
N TYR A 137 27.75 17.15 -3.49
CA TYR A 137 28.20 17.16 -4.88
C TYR A 137 27.23 16.47 -5.86
N VAL A 138 25.98 16.94 -5.89
CA VAL A 138 25.06 16.66 -7.01
C VAL A 138 24.55 18.00 -7.52
N PRO A 139 24.85 18.42 -8.77
CA PRO A 139 24.22 19.60 -9.33
C PRO A 139 22.72 19.30 -9.52
N CYS A 140 21.95 19.74 -8.53
CA CYS A 140 20.60 20.27 -8.71
C CYS A 140 20.76 21.72 -9.22
#